data_AF-A0A357FNN6-F1
#
_entry.id   AF-A0A357FNN6-F1
#
_cell.length_a   1.000
_cell.length_b   1.000
_cell.length_c   1.000
_cell.angle_alpha   90.00
_cell.angle_beta   90.00
_cell.angle_gamma   90.00
#
_symmetry.space_group_name_H-M   'P 1'
#
loop_
_entity.id
_entity.type
_entity.pdbx_description
1 polymer ?
#
loop_
_entity_poly.entity_id
_entity_poly.type
_entity_poly.pdbx_seq_one_letter_code
_entity_poly.pdbx_strand_id
1 'polypeptide(L)'
;YPIQMLYLFVMSLAQIIVFGIITFAREPIYQHYIDAPRIWNISPLVDQQLGGILMKVGSGFLFLLLMIIAFFKWFDEDSNSEETAYNKPDSTEREL
;
A
#
# COMPACT_ATOMS: atom_id res chain seq x y z
N TYR A 1 11.00 -10.93 2.17
CA TYR A 1 10.39 -9.62 1.84
C TYR A 1 9.99 -9.37 0.37
N PRO A 2 10.67 -9.91 -0.68
CA PRO A 2 10.34 -9.58 -2.08
C PRO A 2 8.88 -9.83 -2.49
N ILE A 3 8.30 -10.96 -2.07
CA ILE A 3 6.88 -11.28 -2.33
C ILE A 3 5.94 -10.28 -1.62
N GLN A 4 6.28 -9.85 -0.40
CA GLN A 4 5.51 -8.83 0.32
C GLN A 4 5.54 -7.49 -0.43
N MET A 5 6.69 -7.08 -0.95
CA MET A 5 6.81 -5.86 -1.75
C MET A 5 5.98 -5.94 -3.04
N LEU A 6 6.02 -7.08 -3.75
CA LEU A 6 5.18 -7.31 -4.92
C LEU A 6 3.68 -7.26 -4.55
N TYR A 7 3.29 -7.89 -3.45
CA TYR A 7 1.91 -7.87 -2.96
C TYR A 7 1.43 -6.44 -2.68
N LEU A 8 2.22 -5.65 -1.94
CA LEU A 8 1.90 -4.25 -1.64
C LEU A 8 1.78 -3.41 -2.92
N PHE A 9 2.67 -3.61 -3.88
CA PHE A 9 2.63 -2.93 -5.16
C PHE A 9 1.35 -3.26 -5.96
N VAL A 10 1.01 -4.54 -6.10
CA VAL A 10 -0.19 -4.97 -6.84
C VAL A 10 -1.46 -4.49 -6.15
N MET A 11 -1.54 -4.58 -4.81
CA MET A 11 -2.65 -4.02 -4.03
C MET A 11 -2.80 -2.50 -4.20
N SER A 12 -1.68 -1.77 -4.34
CA SER A 12 -1.68 -0.34 -4.63
C SER A 12 -2.21 0.01 -6.03
N LEU A 13 -2.03 -0.89 -7.00
CA LEU A 13 -2.57 -0.75 -8.35
C LEU A 13 -4.04 -1.15 -8.44
N ALA A 14 -4.47 -2.21 -7.76
CA ALA A 14 -5.84 -2.73 -7.83
C ALA A 14 -6.90 -1.66 -7.46
N GLN A 15 -6.59 -0.84 -6.46
CA GLN A 15 -7.41 0.29 -6.02
C GLN A 15 -7.58 1.41 -7.07
N ILE A 16 -6.77 1.48 -8.12
CA ILE A 16 -6.88 2.50 -9.19
C ILE A 16 -8.24 2.42 -9.90
N ILE A 17 -8.77 1.21 -10.07
CA ILE A 17 -10.05 0.99 -10.75
C ILE A 17 -11.18 1.70 -9.96
N VAL A 18 -11.26 1.43 -8.67
CA VAL A 18 -12.26 2.03 -7.77
C VAL A 18 -12.05 3.54 -7.66
N PHE A 19 -10.80 3.98 -7.49
CA PHE A 19 -10.44 5.39 -7.47
C PHE A 19 -10.92 6.13 -8.73
N GLY A 20 -10.70 5.55 -9.90
CA GLY A 20 -11.08 6.14 -11.18
C GLY A 20 -12.59 6.29 -11.31
N ILE A 21 -13.35 5.25 -10.93
CA ILE A 21 -14.82 5.28 -10.94
C ILE A 21 -15.35 6.41 -10.05
N ILE A 22 -14.83 6.53 -8.83
CA ILE A 22 -15.32 7.51 -7.85
C ILE A 22 -14.93 8.94 -8.24
N THR A 23 -13.68 9.15 -8.67
CA THR A 23 -13.10 10.48 -8.92
C THR A 23 -13.53 11.10 -10.24
N PHE A 24 -13.74 10.27 -11.27
CA PHE A 24 -14.15 10.75 -12.59
C PHE A 24 -15.66 10.56 -12.86
N ALA A 25 -16.43 10.22 -11.82
CA ALA A 25 -17.89 10.19 -11.91
C ALA A 25 -18.45 11.55 -12.35
N ARG A 26 -19.47 11.54 -13.20
CA ARG A 26 -20.19 12.75 -13.66
C ARG A 26 -21.40 13.09 -12.79
N GLU A 27 -21.85 12.12 -11.99
CA GLU A 27 -22.98 12.22 -11.08
C GLU A 27 -22.62 11.53 -9.76
N PRO A 28 -23.20 11.96 -8.62
CA PRO A 28 -22.97 11.30 -7.34
C PRO A 28 -23.42 9.84 -7.40
N ILE A 29 -22.52 8.93 -7.03
CA ILE A 29 -22.81 7.49 -7.01
C ILE A 29 -23.62 7.15 -5.75
N TYR A 30 -23.38 7.88 -4.66
CA TYR A 30 -24.12 7.74 -3.41
C TYR A 30 -25.38 8.59 -3.40
N GLN A 31 -26.46 8.08 -4.00
CA GLN A 31 -27.75 8.76 -4.08
C GLN A 31 -28.30 9.19 -2.72
N HIS A 32 -28.08 8.39 -1.67
CA HIS A 32 -28.56 8.71 -0.32
C HIS A 32 -27.92 9.98 0.28
N TYR A 33 -26.75 10.38 -0.23
CA TYR A 33 -26.05 11.61 0.19
C TYR A 33 -26.54 12.87 -0.53
N ILE A 34 -27.38 12.73 -1.55
CA ILE A 34 -27.93 13.90 -2.28
C ILE A 34 -28.87 14.70 -1.38
N ASP A 35 -29.67 14.01 -0.57
CA ASP A 35 -30.69 14.60 0.29
C ASP A 35 -30.19 14.92 1.71
N ALA A 36 -28.92 14.62 2.00
CA ALA A 36 -28.34 14.83 3.32
C ALA A 36 -28.20 16.33 3.64
N PRO A 37 -28.43 16.75 4.90
CA PRO A 37 -28.15 18.10 5.35
C PRO A 37 -26.68 18.47 5.09
N ARG A 38 -26.47 19.55 4.33
CA ARG A 38 -25.13 19.94 3.88
C ARG A 38 -24.40 20.68 5.00
N ILE A 39 -23.27 20.12 5.44
CA ILE A 39 -22.40 20.73 6.46
C ILE A 39 -21.45 21.75 5.80
N TRP A 40 -21.07 21.50 4.54
CA TRP A 40 -20.18 22.33 3.74
C TRP A 40 -20.92 22.75 2.46
N ASN A 41 -20.64 23.95 1.94
CA ASN A 41 -21.34 24.52 0.79
C ASN A 41 -20.83 23.96 -0.57
N ILE A 42 -20.45 22.68 -0.58
CA ILE A 42 -19.96 21.95 -1.74
C ILE A 42 -21.03 20.99 -2.27
N SER A 43 -20.99 20.66 -3.56
CA SER A 43 -21.93 19.70 -4.12
C SER A 43 -21.56 18.27 -3.70
N PRO A 44 -22.54 17.35 -3.60
CA PRO A 44 -22.27 15.93 -3.28
C PRO A 44 -21.28 15.28 -4.26
N LEU A 45 -21.30 15.71 -5.53
CA LEU A 45 -20.37 15.26 -6.55
C LEU A 45 -18.93 15.66 -6.20
N VAL A 46 -18.71 16.95 -5.88
CA VAL A 46 -17.39 17.47 -5.56
C VAL A 46 -16.85 16.84 -4.26
N ASP A 47 -17.71 16.67 -3.25
CA ASP A 47 -17.34 16.01 -2.00
C ASP A 47 -16.87 14.55 -2.24
N GLN A 48 -17.61 13.79 -3.05
CA GLN A 48 -17.24 12.42 -3.43
C GLN A 48 -15.90 12.38 -4.17
N GLN A 49 -15.69 13.27 -5.14
CA GLN A 49 -14.44 13.32 -5.92
C GLN A 49 -13.25 13.67 -5.03
N LEU A 50 -13.40 14.65 -4.13
CA LEU A 50 -12.38 15.01 -3.15
C LEU A 50 -12.10 13.86 -2.19
N GLY A 51 -13.15 13.18 -1.71
CA GLY A 51 -13.01 11.97 -0.89
C GLY A 51 -12.20 10.90 -1.59
N GLY A 52 -12.52 10.59 -2.86
CA GLY A 52 -11.77 9.64 -3.68
C GLY A 52 -10.30 10.00 -3.84
N ILE A 53 -10.01 11.28 -4.11
CA ILE A 53 -8.64 11.82 -4.22
C ILE A 53 -7.89 11.69 -2.89
N LEU A 54 -8.48 12.16 -1.80
CA LEU A 54 -7.86 12.13 -0.47
C LEU A 54 -7.58 10.69 -0.03
N MET A 55 -8.53 9.78 -0.23
CA MET A 55 -8.34 8.36 0.08
C MET A 55 -7.21 7.75 -0.74
N LYS A 56 -7.13 8.02 -2.05
CA LYS A 56 -6.08 7.47 -2.91
C LYS A 56 -4.70 8.03 -2.59
N VAL A 57 -4.60 9.33 -2.30
CA VAL A 57 -3.33 9.96 -1.91
C VAL A 57 -2.88 9.41 -0.56
N GLY A 58 -3.78 9.35 0.43
CA GLY A 58 -3.49 8.81 1.75
C GLY A 58 -3.05 7.34 1.71
N SER A 59 -3.75 6.49 0.95
CA SER A 59 -3.32 5.10 0.75
C SER A 59 -1.97 5.04 0.03
N GLY A 60 -1.74 5.87 -0.99
CA GLY A 60 -0.46 5.96 -1.69
C GLY A 60 0.73 6.19 -0.75
N PHE A 61 0.59 7.14 0.19
CA PHE A 61 1.60 7.38 1.23
C PHE A 61 1.81 6.18 2.16
N LEU A 62 0.73 5.55 2.61
CA LEU A 62 0.81 4.36 3.47
C LEU A 62 1.54 3.21 2.78
N PHE A 63 1.15 2.88 1.54
CA PHE A 63 1.78 1.81 0.77
C PHE A 63 3.24 2.12 0.47
N LEU A 64 3.59 3.37 0.15
CA LEU A 64 4.97 3.79 -0.03
C LEU A 64 5.80 3.61 1.24
N LEU A 65 5.29 4.02 2.40
CA LEU A 65 5.96 3.85 3.68
C LEU A 65 6.21 2.36 3.99
N LEU A 66 5.20 1.50 3.80
CA LEU A 66 5.33 0.06 4.01
C LEU A 66 6.33 -0.58 3.05
N MET A 67 6.38 -0.13 1.80
CA MET A 67 7.37 -0.56 0.81
C MET A 67 8.79 -0.19 1.24
N ILE A 68 9.01 1.04 1.71
CA ILE A 68 10.31 1.51 2.22
C ILE A 68 10.76 0.64 3.40
N ILE A 69 9.86 0.39 4.37
CA ILE A 69 10.17 -0.47 5.52
C ILE A 69 10.51 -1.90 5.06
N ALA A 70 9.71 -2.49 4.18
CA ALA A 70 9.95 -3.84 3.68
C ALA A 70 11.27 -3.95 2.90
N PHE A 71 11.65 -2.89 2.17
CA PHE A 71 12.91 -2.81 1.46
C PHE A 71 14.11 -2.81 2.41
N PHE A 72 14.11 -1.95 3.45
CA PHE A 72 15.21 -1.92 4.42
C PHE A 72 15.34 -3.24 5.19
N LYS A 73 14.22 -3.83 5.60
CA LYS A 73 14.24 -5.15 6.27
C LYS A 73 14.79 -6.26 5.38
N TRP A 74 14.50 -6.21 4.08
CA TRP A 74 15.07 -7.14 3.12
C TRP A 74 16.59 -6.95 2.97
N PHE A 75 17.01 -5.70 2.82
CA PHE A 75 18.41 -5.33 2.67
C PHE A 75 19.27 -5.78 3.86
N ASP A 76 18.76 -5.61 5.09
CA ASP A 76 19.46 -6.03 6.31
C ASP A 76 19.49 -7.56 6.48
N GLU A 77 18.47 -8.29 6.01
CA GLU A 77 18.39 -9.76 6.12
C GLU A 77 19.40 -10.46 5.21
N ASP A 78 19.61 -9.95 3.99
CA ASP A 78 20.63 -10.47 3.07
C ASP A 78 22.03 -10.40 3.72
N SER A 79 22.34 -9.29 4.42
CA SER A 79 23.66 -9.10 5.07
C SER A 79 23.95 -10.07 6.23
N ASN A 80 22.94 -10.47 7.01
CA ASN A 80 23.12 -11.43 8.13
C ASN A 80 23.16 -12.89 7.69
N SER A 81 22.53 -13.21 6.56
CA SER A 81 22.48 -14.58 6.04
C SER A 81 23.84 -15.07 5.53
N GLU A 82 24.67 -14.18 4.98
CA GLU A 82 26.02 -14.49 4.53
C GLU A 82 26.99 -14.76 5.71
N GLU A 83 26.89 -13.99 6.80
CA GLU A 83 27.75 -14.15 7.98
C GLU A 83 27.46 -15.45 8.76
N THR A 84 26.19 -15.88 8.80
CA THR A 84 25.80 -17.13 9.46
C THR A 84 26.20 -18.37 8.65
N ALA A 85 26.18 -18.27 7.31
CA ALA A 85 26.62 -19.35 6.43
C ALA A 85 28.13 -19.60 6.50
N TYR A 86 28.93 -18.54 6.70
CA TYR A 86 30.38 -18.63 6.90
C TYR A 86 30.77 -19.20 8.27
N ASN A 87 30.02 -18.87 9.33
CA ASN A 87 30.32 -19.30 10.70
C ASN A 87 29.76 -20.70 11.07
N LYS A 88 29.28 -21.48 10.10
CA LYS A 88 28.84 -22.85 10.36
C LYS A 88 30.08 -23.76 10.41
N PRO A 89 30.51 -24.27 11.59
CA PRO A 89 31.66 -25.17 11.64
C PRO A 89 31.31 -26.43 10.85
N ASP A 90 32.24 -26.83 9.98
CA ASP A 90 32.11 -28.01 9.15
C ASP A 90 31.80 -29.23 10.03
N SER A 91 30.61 -29.80 9.86
CA SER A 91 30.17 -30.96 10.64
C SER A 91 31.06 -32.18 10.40
N THR A 92 31.92 -32.17 9.38
CA THR A 92 32.89 -33.23 9.08
C THR A 92 34.08 -33.25 10.04
N GLU A 93 34.42 -32.14 10.72
CA GLU A 93 35.52 -32.12 11.72
C GLU A 93 35.12 -32.64 13.11
N ARG A 94 33.81 -32.82 13.38
CA ARG A 94 33.31 -33.30 14.69
C ARG A 94 33.19 -34.83 14.81
N GLU A 95 33.53 -35.57 13.76
CA GLU A 95 33.48 -37.04 13.73
C GLU A 95 34.87 -37.72 13.68
N LEU A 96 35.96 -36.97 13.88
CA LEU A 96 37.34 -37.48 14.00
C LEU A 96 37.88 -37.33 15.43
#